data_AF-A0A2E0FEA5-F1
#
_entry.id   AF-A0A2E0FEA5-F1
#
_cell.length_a   1.000
_cell.length_b   1.000
_cell.length_c   1.000
_cell.angle_alpha   90.00
_cell.angle_beta   90.00
_cell.angle_gamma   90.00
#
_symmetry.space_group_name_H-M   'P 1'
#
loop_
_entity.id
_entity.type
_entity.pdbx_description
1 polymer ?
#
loop_
_entity_poly.entity_id
_entity_poly.type
_entity_poly.pdbx_seq_one_letter_code
_entity_poly.pdbx_strand_id
1 'polypeptide(L)'
;MNEDILNINLQRKFPIPGTSLTTDPDNPFPHDRPPEFTNLHKALNYIFENIIEEENYSQFIKLMADGFPLMEVAQTMLFSGFYEGKWNFSLMQLLIEPTAYILLALCERADIDPTFFRDDIEDDLDEEEVFGTSFAEVKGRQIQKDLEQTKKGLPSIDKEMQAKLDAIPQEQIESLLSGQTEEESGSLLANQQGE
;
A
#
# COMPACT_ATOMS: atom_id res chain seq x y z
N MET A 1 36.74 -16.16 1.24
CA MET A 1 35.29 -16.37 1.03
C MET A 1 34.66 -15.98 2.35
N ASN A 2 33.99 -14.83 2.39
CA ASN A 2 33.67 -14.13 3.65
C ASN A 2 32.62 -14.92 4.44
N GLU A 3 33.01 -15.43 5.61
CA GLU A 3 32.11 -16.18 6.50
C GLU A 3 30.86 -15.36 6.90
N ASP A 4 30.97 -14.03 6.87
CA ASP A 4 29.87 -13.10 7.09
C ASP A 4 28.73 -13.27 6.07
N ILE A 5 29.03 -13.57 4.79
CA ILE A 5 28.01 -13.78 3.74
C ILE A 5 27.29 -15.12 3.93
N LEU A 6 28.01 -16.12 4.46
CA LEU A 6 27.43 -17.43 4.78
C LEU A 6 26.49 -17.32 5.98
N ASN A 7 26.89 -16.55 6.99
CA ASN A 7 26.10 -16.33 8.21
C ASN A 7 24.85 -15.46 7.95
N ILE A 8 24.95 -14.47 7.05
CA ILE A 8 23.78 -13.65 6.62
C ILE A 8 22.73 -14.51 5.89
N ASN A 9 23.15 -15.49 5.08
CA ASN A 9 22.23 -16.40 4.40
C ASN A 9 21.52 -17.37 5.35
N LEU A 10 22.16 -17.78 6.45
CA LEU A 10 21.55 -18.65 7.47
C LEU A 10 20.59 -17.91 8.41
N GLN A 11 20.73 -16.60 8.55
CA GLN A 11 19.85 -15.77 9.39
C GLN A 11 18.54 -15.40 8.70
N ARG A 12 18.51 -15.22 7.36
CA ARG A 12 17.26 -15.08 6.60
C ARG A 12 16.62 -16.46 6.44
N LYS A 13 15.75 -16.82 7.38
CA LYS A 13 14.90 -18.02 7.29
C LYS A 13 13.86 -17.85 6.19
N PHE A 14 14.24 -18.08 4.94
CA PHE A 14 13.26 -18.37 3.90
C PHE A 14 12.48 -19.63 4.32
N PRO A 15 11.16 -19.71 4.04
CA PRO A 15 10.40 -20.91 4.34
C PRO A 15 11.07 -22.12 3.66
N ILE A 16 11.35 -23.16 4.43
CA ILE A 16 12.00 -24.37 3.91
C ILE A 16 11.08 -24.95 2.83
N PRO A 17 11.58 -25.27 1.62
CA PRO A 17 10.76 -25.90 0.58
C PRO A 17 10.07 -27.16 1.13
N GLY A 18 8.77 -27.29 0.86
CA GLY A 18 7.96 -28.40 1.39
C GLY A 18 7.40 -28.17 2.81
N THR A 19 7.61 -27.00 3.42
CA THR A 19 6.98 -26.63 4.71
C THR A 19 5.46 -26.72 4.69
N SER A 20 4.81 -26.43 3.56
CA SER A 20 3.36 -26.63 3.39
C SER A 20 2.94 -28.10 3.65
N LEU A 21 3.81 -29.07 3.37
CA LEU A 21 3.56 -30.50 3.60
C LEU A 21 3.89 -30.98 5.03
N THR A 22 4.63 -30.17 5.79
CA THR A 22 5.09 -30.50 7.14
C THR A 22 4.48 -29.60 8.22
N THR A 23 3.62 -28.67 7.81
CA THR A 23 2.91 -27.78 8.74
C THR A 23 1.85 -28.60 9.47
N ASP A 24 1.65 -28.28 10.74
CA ASP A 24 0.64 -28.94 11.58
C ASP A 24 -0.75 -28.77 10.94
N PRO A 25 -1.43 -29.86 10.53
CA PRO A 25 -2.76 -29.78 9.93
C PRO A 25 -3.79 -29.14 10.87
N ASP A 26 -3.58 -29.25 12.18
CA ASP A 26 -4.48 -28.68 13.18
C ASP A 26 -4.24 -27.17 13.38
N ASN A 27 -3.13 -26.63 12.88
CA ASN A 27 -2.81 -25.20 12.93
C ASN A 27 -2.20 -24.66 11.61
N PRO A 28 -2.99 -24.60 10.52
CA PRO A 28 -2.52 -24.09 9.24
C PRO A 28 -2.29 -22.57 9.30
N PHE A 29 -1.40 -22.06 8.45
CA PHE A 29 -1.18 -20.62 8.31
C PHE A 29 -2.47 -19.90 7.88
N PRO A 30 -2.65 -18.61 8.20
CA PRO A 30 -3.88 -17.90 7.83
C PRO A 30 -4.15 -17.88 6.32
N HIS A 31 -3.12 -17.73 5.49
CA HIS A 31 -3.22 -17.77 4.02
C HIS A 31 -3.46 -19.18 3.43
N ASP A 32 -3.28 -20.23 4.23
CA ASP A 32 -3.61 -21.61 3.86
C ASP A 32 -5.07 -21.96 4.18
N ARG A 33 -5.75 -21.15 4.99
CA ARG A 33 -7.17 -21.32 5.33
C ARG A 33 -8.06 -20.72 4.24
N PRO A 34 -9.34 -21.12 4.18
CA PRO A 34 -10.31 -20.43 3.34
C PRO A 34 -10.32 -18.93 3.66
N PRO A 35 -10.27 -18.05 2.64
CA PRO A 35 -10.20 -16.62 2.86
C PRO A 35 -11.49 -16.08 3.46
N GLU A 36 -11.37 -15.00 4.24
CA GLU A 36 -12.52 -14.30 4.84
C GLU A 36 -13.43 -13.69 3.76
N PHE A 37 -12.82 -13.10 2.73
CA PHE A 37 -13.51 -12.50 1.59
C PHE A 37 -13.26 -13.28 0.31
N THR A 38 -14.36 -13.57 -0.39
CA THR A 38 -14.37 -14.18 -1.74
C THR A 38 -15.01 -13.26 -2.78
N ASN A 39 -15.62 -12.16 -2.34
CA ASN A 39 -16.31 -11.21 -3.18
C ASN A 39 -15.51 -9.90 -3.25
N LEU A 40 -15.32 -9.39 -4.46
CA LEU A 40 -14.56 -8.17 -4.73
C LEU A 40 -15.11 -6.96 -3.97
N HIS A 41 -16.41 -6.69 -4.10
CA HIS A 41 -17.04 -5.53 -3.50
C HIS A 41 -16.96 -5.55 -1.96
N LYS A 42 -17.15 -6.71 -1.33
CA LYS A 42 -16.99 -6.84 0.13
C LYS A 42 -15.56 -6.58 0.59
N ALA A 43 -14.57 -7.10 -0.14
CA ALA A 43 -13.16 -6.86 0.18
C ALA A 43 -12.80 -5.38 -0.03
N LEU A 44 -13.33 -4.73 -1.08
CA LEU A 44 -13.12 -3.30 -1.31
C LEU A 44 -13.72 -2.43 -0.22
N ASN A 45 -14.95 -2.73 0.22
CA ASN A 45 -15.56 -2.00 1.33
C ASN A 45 -14.73 -2.15 2.61
N TYR A 46 -14.21 -3.34 2.88
CA TYR A 46 -13.32 -3.56 4.02
C TYR A 46 -12.05 -2.72 3.93
N ILE A 47 -11.37 -2.72 2.78
CA ILE A 47 -10.16 -1.92 2.54
C ILE A 47 -10.49 -0.43 2.71
N PHE A 48 -11.60 0.03 2.14
CA PHE A 48 -12.05 1.40 2.22
C PHE A 48 -12.34 1.83 3.67
N GLU A 49 -13.10 1.03 4.41
CA GLU A 49 -13.44 1.31 5.80
C GLU A 49 -12.19 1.33 6.69
N ASN A 50 -11.23 0.44 6.43
CA ASN A 50 -9.99 0.40 7.19
C ASN A 50 -9.08 1.61 6.90
N ILE A 51 -8.98 2.07 5.64
CA ILE A 51 -8.07 3.19 5.31
C ILE A 51 -8.60 4.56 5.73
N ILE A 52 -9.93 4.73 5.84
CA ILE A 52 -10.54 5.99 6.30
C ILE A 52 -10.54 6.14 7.83
N GLU A 53 -10.15 5.10 8.57
CA GLU A 53 -9.91 5.23 10.01
C GLU A 53 -8.82 6.27 10.27
N GLU A 54 -9.02 7.15 11.25
CA GLU A 54 -8.17 8.33 11.50
C GLU A 54 -6.67 7.98 11.62
N GLU A 55 -6.36 6.89 12.33
CA GLU A 55 -4.99 6.40 12.49
C GLU A 55 -4.37 5.97 11.15
N ASN A 56 -5.08 5.19 10.35
CA ASN A 56 -4.55 4.64 9.09
C ASN A 56 -4.48 5.72 8.02
N TYR A 57 -5.47 6.61 7.98
CA TYR A 57 -5.53 7.73 7.06
C TYR A 57 -4.36 8.70 7.27
N SER A 58 -4.09 9.09 8.52
CA SER A 58 -2.96 9.97 8.85
C SER A 58 -1.61 9.39 8.47
N GLN A 59 -1.40 8.09 8.73
CA GLN A 59 -0.18 7.39 8.33
C GLN A 59 -0.04 7.31 6.80
N PHE A 60 -1.14 7.04 6.10
CA PHE A 60 -1.16 7.00 4.64
C PHE A 60 -0.80 8.35 4.01
N ILE A 61 -1.45 9.44 4.44
CA ILE A 61 -1.18 10.79 3.95
C ILE A 61 0.27 11.18 4.19
N LYS A 62 0.83 10.83 5.35
CA LYS A 62 2.26 11.04 5.63
C LYS A 62 3.17 10.32 4.64
N LEU A 63 2.92 9.03 4.37
CA LEU A 63 3.70 8.25 3.40
C LEU A 63 3.66 8.87 2.00
N MET A 64 2.50 9.37 1.59
CA MET A 64 2.34 10.02 0.28
C MET A 64 3.06 11.37 0.24
N ALA A 65 3.02 12.16 1.31
CA ALA A 65 3.76 13.42 1.43
C ALA A 65 5.29 13.21 1.42
N ASP A 66 5.76 12.08 1.96
CA ASP A 66 7.17 11.67 1.93
C ASP A 66 7.62 11.16 0.54
N GLY A 67 6.70 11.07 -0.44
CA GLY A 67 7.00 10.68 -1.81
C GLY A 67 7.08 9.17 -2.05
N PHE A 68 6.51 8.35 -1.16
CA PHE A 68 6.47 6.90 -1.39
C PHE A 68 5.55 6.55 -2.59
N PRO A 69 5.94 5.59 -3.46
CA PRO A 69 5.11 5.21 -4.59
C PRO A 69 3.74 4.63 -4.18
N LEU A 70 2.67 5.18 -4.74
CA LEU A 70 1.28 4.78 -4.48
C LEU A 70 1.07 3.27 -4.72
N MET A 71 1.64 2.74 -5.80
CA MET A 71 1.49 1.34 -6.16
C MET A 71 2.23 0.40 -5.20
N GLU A 72 3.35 0.82 -4.62
CA GLU A 72 4.06 0.03 -3.59
C GLU A 72 3.21 -0.02 -2.32
N VAL A 73 2.64 1.11 -1.89
CA VAL A 73 1.76 1.16 -0.70
C VAL A 73 0.51 0.29 -0.87
N ALA A 74 -0.16 0.38 -2.03
CA ALA A 74 -1.30 -0.47 -2.34
C ALA A 74 -0.92 -1.97 -2.30
N GLN A 75 0.23 -2.33 -2.88
CA GLN A 75 0.72 -3.71 -2.86
C GLN A 75 1.03 -4.20 -1.45
N THR A 76 1.72 -3.40 -0.64
CA THR A 76 2.04 -3.76 0.76
C THR A 76 0.77 -4.05 1.55
N MET A 77 -0.24 -3.19 1.44
CA MET A 77 -1.54 -3.39 2.08
C MET A 77 -2.20 -4.69 1.61
N LEU A 78 -2.20 -4.95 0.31
CA LEU A 78 -2.82 -6.14 -0.28
C LEU A 78 -2.09 -7.44 0.09
N PHE A 79 -0.77 -7.42 0.17
CA PHE A 79 0.03 -8.55 0.62
C PHE A 79 -0.16 -8.81 2.12
N SER A 80 -0.26 -7.76 2.94
CA SER A 80 -0.56 -7.89 4.36
C SER A 80 -1.88 -8.63 4.58
N GLY A 81 -2.96 -8.21 3.90
CA GLY A 81 -4.24 -8.92 4.02
C GLY A 81 -4.23 -10.34 3.41
N PHE A 82 -3.39 -10.61 2.42
CA PHE A 82 -3.18 -12.00 1.96
C PHE A 82 -2.53 -12.86 3.05
N TYR A 83 -1.48 -12.38 3.71
CA TYR A 83 -0.81 -13.11 4.79
C TYR A 83 -1.72 -13.37 6.00
N GLU A 84 -2.65 -12.45 6.26
CA GLU A 84 -3.69 -12.59 7.28
C GLU A 84 -4.85 -13.52 6.87
N GLY A 85 -4.91 -13.97 5.61
CA GLY A 85 -5.99 -14.81 5.11
C GLY A 85 -7.28 -14.05 4.80
N LYS A 86 -7.24 -12.73 4.61
CA LYS A 86 -8.42 -11.92 4.23
C LYS A 86 -8.92 -12.29 2.83
N TRP A 87 -8.01 -12.50 1.89
CA TRP A 87 -8.31 -12.86 0.50
C TRP A 87 -7.27 -13.83 -0.03
N ASN A 88 -7.63 -14.54 -1.11
CA ASN A 88 -6.67 -15.33 -1.87
C ASN A 88 -5.88 -14.46 -2.86
N PHE A 89 -4.76 -14.99 -3.39
CA PHE A 89 -3.92 -14.27 -4.35
C PHE A 89 -4.67 -13.84 -5.61
N SER A 90 -5.60 -14.66 -6.13
CA SER A 90 -6.38 -14.28 -7.32
C SER A 90 -7.29 -13.08 -7.08
N LEU A 91 -7.92 -13.01 -5.89
CA LEU A 91 -8.73 -11.86 -5.50
C LEU A 91 -7.84 -10.63 -5.23
N MET A 92 -6.67 -10.83 -4.61
CA MET A 92 -5.67 -9.78 -4.44
C MET A 92 -5.31 -9.10 -5.78
N GLN A 93 -5.07 -9.87 -6.84
CA GLN A 93 -4.75 -9.34 -8.17
C GLN A 93 -5.88 -8.51 -8.79
N LEU A 94 -7.13 -8.83 -8.46
CA LEU A 94 -8.29 -8.03 -8.85
C LEU A 94 -8.44 -6.77 -8.00
N LEU A 95 -7.97 -6.79 -6.75
CA LEU A 95 -8.04 -5.67 -5.81
C LEU A 95 -6.99 -4.59 -6.06
N ILE A 96 -5.86 -4.89 -6.73
CA ILE A 96 -4.75 -3.94 -6.97
C ILE A 96 -5.25 -2.61 -7.53
N GLU A 97 -5.93 -2.67 -8.67
CA GLU A 97 -6.42 -1.49 -9.39
C GLU A 97 -7.47 -0.70 -8.61
N PRO A 98 -8.58 -1.30 -8.13
CA PRO A 98 -9.58 -0.56 -7.38
C PRO A 98 -9.04 -0.01 -6.04
N THR A 99 -8.06 -0.68 -5.41
CA THR A 99 -7.40 -0.15 -4.21
C THR A 99 -6.56 1.08 -4.54
N ALA A 100 -5.76 1.04 -5.60
CA ALA A 100 -4.99 2.20 -6.05
C ALA A 100 -5.88 3.41 -6.35
N TYR A 101 -7.05 3.19 -6.95
CA TYR A 101 -8.05 4.24 -7.18
C TYR A 101 -8.62 4.83 -5.88
N ILE A 102 -8.91 4.00 -4.87
CA ILE A 102 -9.33 4.50 -3.54
C ILE A 102 -8.24 5.39 -2.93
N LEU A 103 -6.99 4.92 -2.95
CA LEU A 103 -5.87 5.67 -2.39
C LEU A 103 -5.62 6.98 -3.14
N LEU A 104 -5.72 6.98 -4.47
CA LEU A 104 -5.62 8.18 -5.29
C LEU A 104 -6.70 9.20 -4.93
N ALA A 105 -7.95 8.76 -4.73
CA ALA A 105 -9.04 9.66 -4.32
C ALA A 105 -8.80 10.28 -2.94
N LEU A 106 -8.13 9.56 -2.04
CA LEU A 106 -7.72 10.09 -0.74
C LEU A 106 -6.59 11.13 -0.86
N CYS A 107 -5.63 10.92 -1.77
CA CYS A 107 -4.59 11.91 -2.10
C CYS A 107 -5.19 13.18 -2.70
N GLU A 108 -6.11 13.04 -3.68
CA GLU A 108 -6.81 14.18 -4.29
C GLU A 108 -7.57 15.01 -3.25
N ARG A 109 -8.19 14.35 -2.27
CA ARG A 109 -8.86 15.04 -1.14
C ARG A 109 -7.89 15.81 -0.24
N ALA A 110 -6.68 15.30 -0.07
CA ALA A 110 -5.62 15.93 0.73
C ALA A 110 -4.74 16.91 -0.07
N ASP A 111 -5.05 17.16 -1.34
CA ASP A 111 -4.29 18.02 -2.27
C ASP A 111 -2.82 17.58 -2.43
N ILE A 112 -2.58 16.26 -2.43
CA ILE A 112 -1.27 15.65 -2.67
C ILE A 112 -1.27 15.04 -4.07
N ASP A 113 -0.22 15.35 -4.86
CA ASP A 113 0.05 14.69 -6.14
C ASP A 113 0.97 13.48 -5.90
N PRO A 114 0.44 12.24 -5.94
CA PRO A 114 1.22 11.07 -5.54
C PRO A 114 2.10 10.56 -6.69
N THR A 115 3.34 10.22 -6.37
CA THR A 115 4.19 9.43 -7.27
C THR A 115 3.64 8.01 -7.38
N PHE A 116 3.49 7.48 -8.58
CA PHE A 116 2.90 6.15 -8.79
C PHE A 116 3.94 5.01 -8.72
N PHE A 117 5.13 5.23 -9.28
CA PHE A 117 6.23 4.28 -9.33
C PHE A 117 7.51 4.90 -8.78
N ARG A 118 8.51 4.07 -8.50
CA ARG A 118 9.84 4.57 -8.17
C ARG A 118 10.51 5.12 -9.42
N ASP A 119 11.24 6.22 -9.28
CA ASP A 119 11.87 6.96 -10.41
C ASP A 119 12.82 6.09 -11.27
N ASP A 120 13.37 5.00 -10.73
CA ASP A 120 14.23 4.07 -11.45
C ASP A 120 13.47 3.06 -12.34
N ILE A 121 12.13 3.01 -12.24
CA ILE A 121 11.27 2.11 -13.03
C ILE A 121 10.70 2.84 -14.27
N GLU A 122 10.73 4.18 -14.30
CA GLU A 122 10.21 4.97 -15.43
C GLU A 122 11.00 4.76 -16.73
N ASP A 123 12.33 4.63 -16.65
CA ASP A 123 13.23 4.56 -17.82
C ASP A 123 13.45 3.14 -18.39
N ASP A 124 13.13 2.08 -17.64
CA ASP A 124 13.49 0.69 -18.00
C ASP A 124 12.40 -0.07 -18.78
N LEU A 125 11.29 0.59 -19.12
CA LEU A 125 10.10 -0.08 -19.66
C LEU A 125 9.61 0.55 -20.97
N ASP A 126 10.52 0.66 -21.93
CA ASP A 126 10.17 0.84 -23.35
C ASP A 126 9.34 -0.36 -23.84
N GLU A 127 8.33 -0.05 -24.67
CA GLU A 127 7.11 -0.82 -25.02
C GLU A 127 7.24 -2.27 -25.55
N GLU A 128 8.39 -2.94 -25.46
CA GLU A 128 8.62 -4.23 -26.13
C GLU A 128 9.02 -5.41 -25.23
N GLU A 129 9.17 -5.21 -23.91
CA GLU A 129 9.56 -6.29 -22.98
C GLU A 129 8.45 -6.66 -21.99
N VAL A 130 7.35 -7.24 -22.50
CA VAL A 130 6.22 -7.76 -21.70
C VAL A 130 6.57 -9.09 -20.97
N PHE A 131 7.82 -9.55 -21.04
CA PHE A 131 8.25 -10.80 -20.41
C PHE A 131 9.31 -10.53 -19.33
N GLY A 132 8.87 -9.95 -18.20
CA GLY A 132 9.74 -9.69 -17.05
C GLY A 132 9.19 -8.62 -16.08
N THR A 133 8.34 -7.73 -16.59
CA THR A 133 7.64 -6.68 -15.82
C THR A 133 6.66 -7.29 -14.82
N SER A 134 6.61 -6.78 -13.59
CA SER A 134 5.62 -7.27 -12.63
C SER A 134 4.22 -6.85 -13.09
N PHE A 135 3.23 -7.73 -12.94
CA PHE A 135 1.83 -7.44 -13.35
C PHE A 135 1.26 -6.17 -12.68
N ALA A 136 1.80 -5.81 -11.51
CA ALA A 136 1.44 -4.58 -10.80
C ALA A 136 1.92 -3.32 -11.53
N GLU A 137 3.09 -3.34 -12.17
CA GLU A 137 3.62 -2.23 -12.97
C GLU A 137 2.80 -1.98 -14.23
N VAL A 138 2.40 -3.04 -14.93
CA VAL A 138 1.54 -2.93 -16.12
C VAL A 138 0.21 -2.27 -15.75
N LYS A 139 -0.39 -2.68 -14.62
CA LYS A 139 -1.64 -2.10 -14.13
C LYS A 139 -1.48 -0.66 -13.66
N GLY A 140 -0.43 -0.32 -12.92
CA GLY A 140 -0.22 1.05 -12.47
C GLY A 140 -0.05 2.05 -13.62
N ARG A 141 0.62 1.65 -14.72
CA ARG A 141 0.68 2.48 -15.94
C ARG A 141 -0.68 2.64 -16.61
N GLN A 142 -1.51 1.61 -16.63
CA GLN A 142 -2.87 1.74 -17.14
C GLN A 142 -3.67 2.75 -16.31
N ILE A 143 -3.52 2.73 -14.99
CA ILE A 143 -4.17 3.69 -14.08
C ILE A 143 -3.67 5.12 -14.34
N GLN A 144 -2.37 5.34 -14.50
CA GLN A 144 -1.82 6.66 -14.85
C GLN A 144 -2.40 7.17 -16.18
N LYS A 145 -2.35 6.34 -17.23
CA LYS A 145 -2.89 6.68 -18.55
C LYS A 145 -4.40 6.96 -18.49
N ASP A 146 -5.14 6.17 -17.72
CA ASP A 146 -6.57 6.36 -17.51
C ASP A 146 -6.85 7.67 -16.76
N LEU A 147 -6.01 8.07 -15.80
CA LEU A 147 -6.14 9.35 -15.08
C LEU A 147 -5.89 10.56 -15.99
N GLU A 148 -4.85 10.49 -16.82
CA GLU A 148 -4.53 11.53 -17.81
C GLU A 148 -5.63 11.70 -18.87
N GLN A 149 -6.22 10.57 -19.31
CA GLN A 149 -7.25 10.56 -20.35
C GLN A 149 -8.66 10.82 -19.81
N THR A 150 -8.93 10.52 -18.54
CA THR A 150 -10.28 10.49 -17.98
C THR A 150 -10.39 11.45 -16.80
N LYS A 151 -10.64 12.74 -17.07
CA LYS A 151 -11.15 13.72 -16.08
C LYS A 151 -12.56 13.40 -15.56
N LYS A 152 -12.99 12.13 -15.57
CA LYS A 152 -14.38 11.73 -15.34
C LYS A 152 -14.49 10.36 -14.68
N GLY A 153 -14.60 10.40 -13.34
CA GLY A 153 -15.24 9.38 -12.50
C GLY A 153 -14.57 8.01 -12.47
N LEU A 154 -13.86 7.73 -11.37
CA LEU A 154 -13.26 6.45 -11.06
C LEU A 154 -14.28 5.29 -11.21
N PRO A 155 -14.03 4.28 -12.06
CA PRO A 155 -15.01 3.24 -12.38
C PRO A 155 -15.28 2.24 -11.25
N SER A 156 -14.46 2.24 -10.19
CA SER A 156 -14.51 1.23 -9.12
C SER A 156 -14.99 1.74 -7.75
N ILE A 157 -15.29 3.04 -7.61
CA ILE A 157 -15.80 3.60 -6.36
C ILE A 157 -17.33 3.70 -6.44
N ASP A 158 -18.02 2.86 -5.66
CA ASP A 158 -19.48 2.92 -5.54
C ASP A 158 -19.94 4.25 -4.92
N LYS A 159 -21.16 4.70 -5.25
CA LYS A 159 -21.71 5.99 -4.78
C LYS A 159 -21.72 6.13 -3.25
N GLU A 160 -21.85 5.02 -2.53
CA GLU A 160 -21.80 5.01 -1.06
C GLU A 160 -20.39 5.29 -0.52
N MET A 161 -19.35 4.82 -1.20
CA MET A 161 -17.97 5.13 -0.85
C MET A 161 -17.64 6.59 -1.15
N GLN A 162 -18.12 7.13 -2.27
CA GLN A 162 -17.96 8.56 -2.61
C GLN A 162 -18.57 9.46 -1.53
N ALA A 163 -19.77 9.12 -1.04
CA ALA A 163 -20.41 9.87 0.04
C ALA A 163 -19.64 9.82 1.36
N LYS A 164 -19.01 8.68 1.69
CA LYS A 164 -18.15 8.55 2.88
C LYS A 164 -16.84 9.33 2.73
N LEU A 165 -16.23 9.32 1.54
CA LEU A 165 -15.07 10.16 1.21
C LEU A 165 -15.40 11.64 1.42
N ASP A 166 -16.54 12.11 0.92
CA ASP A 166 -16.98 13.51 1.05
C ASP A 166 -17.23 13.96 2.50
N ALA A 167 -17.55 13.02 3.40
CA ALA A 167 -17.86 13.29 4.80
C ALA A 167 -16.62 13.43 5.71
N ILE A 168 -15.40 13.12 5.24
CA ILE A 168 -14.17 13.22 6.05
C ILE A 168 -13.83 14.71 6.29
N PRO A 169 -13.87 15.25 7.52
CA PRO A 169 -13.62 16.67 7.76
C PRO A 169 -12.18 17.09 7.37
N GLN A 170 -12.04 18.15 6.57
CA GLN A 170 -10.73 18.65 6.11
C GLN A 170 -9.84 19.18 7.25
N GLU A 171 -10.44 19.59 8.37
CA GLU A 171 -9.72 20.24 9.49
C GLU A 171 -8.73 19.31 10.23
N GLN A 172 -8.93 17.99 10.18
CA GLN A 172 -8.00 17.04 10.79
C GLN A 172 -6.68 16.93 10.01
N ILE A 173 -6.72 17.19 8.69
CA ILE A 173 -5.57 17.05 7.79
C ILE A 173 -4.53 18.13 8.08
N GLU A 174 -4.95 19.39 8.24
CA GLU A 174 -4.07 20.53 8.50
C GLU A 174 -3.44 20.48 9.90
N SER A 175 -4.17 20.03 10.92
CA SER A 175 -3.65 19.89 12.29
C SER A 175 -2.57 18.80 12.40
N LEU A 176 -2.64 17.76 11.58
CA LEU A 176 -1.68 16.66 11.57
C LEU A 176 -0.40 17.01 10.80
N LEU A 177 -0.52 17.82 9.75
CA LEU A 177 0.63 18.33 8.98
C LEU A 177 1.40 19.43 9.74
N SER A 178 0.68 20.31 10.45
CA SER A 178 1.27 21.46 11.16
C SER A 178 1.90 21.11 12.52
N GLY A 179 1.52 19.99 13.14
CA GLY A 179 2.06 19.56 14.43
C GLY A 179 3.55 19.22 14.44
N GLN A 180 4.24 19.18 13.29
CA GLN A 180 5.67 18.82 13.21
C GLN A 180 6.61 19.98 12.87
N THR A 181 6.12 21.19 12.57
CA THR A 181 7.05 22.31 12.34
C THR A 181 7.73 22.79 13.64
N GLU A 182 7.20 22.45 14.82
CA GLU A 182 7.71 22.93 16.11
C GLU A 182 8.53 21.91 16.93
N GLU A 183 8.48 20.60 16.63
CA GLU A 183 9.16 19.59 17.48
C GLU A 183 10.59 19.23 17.04
N GLU A 184 10.96 19.40 15.76
CA GLU A 184 12.33 19.07 15.31
C GLU A 184 13.39 20.12 15.70
N SER A 185 13.01 21.35 16.06
CA SER A 185 13.97 22.39 16.44
C SER A 185 14.34 22.39 17.93
N GLY A 186 13.55 21.73 18.79
CA GLY A 186 13.72 21.77 20.24
C GLY A 186 14.70 20.74 20.82
N SER A 187 14.94 19.63 20.12
CA SER A 187 15.65 18.47 20.71
C SER A 187 17.19 18.54 20.56
N LEU A 188 17.71 19.34 19.62
CA LEU A 188 19.15 19.37 19.30
C LEU A 188 20.00 20.28 20.21
N LEU A 189 19.38 21.12 21.05
CA LEU A 189 20.09 22.08 21.92
C LEU A 189 20.24 21.63 23.38
N ALA A 190 19.54 20.58 23.81
CA ALA A 190 19.47 20.21 25.22
C ALA A 190 20.56 19.21 25.68
N ASN A 191 21.25 18.52 24.76
CA ASN A 191 22.14 17.42 25.12
C ASN A 191 23.65 17.71 24.95
N GLN A 192 24.06 18.99 24.93
CA GLN A 192 25.47 19.40 24.91
C GLN A 192 25.89 20.29 26.09
N GLN A 193 25.10 20.38 27.16
CA GLN A 193 25.52 21.08 28.39
C GLN A 193 25.26 20.20 29.61
N GLY A 194 26.12 19.22 29.84
CA GLY A 194 26.09 18.43 31.08
C GLY A 194 26.86 17.12 31.04
N GLU A 195 28.19 17.19 30.93
CA GLU A 195 29.20 16.45 31.74
C GLU A 195 30.60 16.65 31.15
#